data_AF-A0A7C4AMT0-F1
#
_entry.id   AF-A0A7C4AMT0-F1
#
_cell.length_a   1.000
_cell.length_b   1.000
_cell.length_c   1.000
_cell.angle_alpha   90.00
_cell.angle_beta   90.00
_cell.angle_gamma   90.00
#
_symmetry.space_group_name_H-M   'P 1'
#
loop_
_entity.id
_entity.type
_entity.pdbx_description
1 polymer ?
#
loop_
_entity_poly.entity_id
_entity_poly.type
_entity_poly.pdbx_seq_one_letter_code
_entity_poly.pdbx_strand_id
1 'polypeptide(L)' 'LLAHMMKDLSTTSRAIRLLFISKYLERIADHAVNIAELVIFMVEGTIVRHRKQPV' A
#
# COMPACT_ATOMS: atom_id res chain seq x y z
N LEU A 1 -13.76 6.55 -4.98
CA LEU A 1 -13.45 6.84 -6.40
C LEU A 1 -14.51 6.28 -7.35
N LEU A 2 -14.83 4.98 -7.30
CA LEU A 2 -15.81 4.35 -8.20
C LEU A 2 -17.19 5.02 -8.18
N ALA A 3 -17.72 5.33 -6.99
CA ALA A 3 -18.99 6.05 -6.85
C ALA A 3 -19.00 7.45 -7.50
N HIS A 4 -17.83 8.09 -7.66
CA HIS A 4 -17.71 9.39 -8.31
C HIS A 4 -17.60 9.24 -9.84
N MET A 5 -16.90 8.21 -10.30
CA MET A 5 -16.79 7.85 -11.73
C MET A 5 -18.14 7.41 -12.32
N MET A 6 -18.96 6.70 -11.53
CA MET A 6 -20.32 6.30 -11.93
C MET A 6 -21.30 7.48 -11.98
N LYS A 7 -20.99 8.59 -11.29
CA LYS A 7 -21.85 9.78 -11.23
C LYS A 7 -21.63 10.72 -12.42
N ASP A 8 -20.40 10.74 -12.96
CA ASP A 8 -20.04 11.52 -14.15
C ASP A 8 -18.88 10.85 -14.91
N LEU A 9 -19.20 10.36 -16.13
CA LEU A 9 -18.28 9.66 -17.02
C LEU A 9 -17.07 10.52 -17.44
N SER A 10 -17.18 11.85 -17.42
CA SER A 10 -16.09 12.77 -17.75
C SER A 10 -14.93 12.71 -16.72
N THR A 11 -15.24 12.33 -15.48
CA THR A 11 -14.27 12.26 -14.38
C THR A 11 -13.45 10.96 -14.36
N THR A 12 -13.89 9.95 -15.13
CA THR A 12 -13.32 8.59 -15.19
C THR A 12 -11.82 8.60 -15.47
N SER A 13 -11.35 9.35 -16.47
CA SER A 13 -9.94 9.39 -16.84
C SER A 13 -9.03 9.92 -15.71
N ARG A 14 -9.48 10.97 -15.01
CA ARG A 14 -8.75 11.54 -13.86
C ARG A 14 -8.73 10.55 -12.69
N ALA A 15 -9.85 9.90 -12.44
CA ALA A 15 -9.99 8.93 -11.36
C ALA A 15 -9.12 7.67 -11.60
N ILE A 16 -9.00 7.19 -12.84
CA ILE A 16 -8.09 6.08 -13.19
C ILE A 16 -6.62 6.47 -12.92
N ARG A 17 -6.20 7.70 -13.28
CA ARG A 17 -4.84 8.17 -12.97
C ARG A 17 -4.55 8.18 -11.47
N LEU A 18 -5.50 8.67 -10.68
CA LEU A 18 -5.38 8.65 -9.21
C LEU A 18 -5.32 7.22 -8.65
N LEU A 19 -6.10 6.30 -9.21
CA LEU A 19 -6.05 4.89 -8.82
C LEU A 19 -4.67 4.27 -9.05
N PHE A 20 -4.05 4.56 -10.20
CA PHE A 20 -2.69 4.09 -10.48
C PHE A 20 -1.67 4.70 -9.51
N ILE A 21 -1.76 6.00 -9.23
CA ILE A 21 -0.89 6.66 -8.23
C ILE A 21 -1.03 5.97 -6.87
N SER A 22 -2.26 5.77 -6.39
CA SER A 22 -2.50 5.08 -5.12
C SER A 22 -1.93 3.66 -5.12
N LYS A 23 -2.07 2.92 -6.23
CA LYS A 23 -1.49 1.58 -6.37
C LYS A 23 0.03 1.60 -6.30
N TYR A 24 0.71 2.56 -6.94
CA TYR A 24 2.16 2.66 -6.86
C TYR A 24 2.63 3.03 -5.45
N LEU A 25 1.92 3.93 -4.77
CA LEU A 25 2.23 4.27 -3.37
C LEU A 25 2.08 3.05 -2.44
N GLU A 26 1.05 2.23 -2.64
CA GLU A 26 0.87 0.97 -1.89
C GLU A 26 2.05 0.02 -2.09
N ARG A 27 2.53 -0.15 -3.33
CA ARG A 27 3.71 -0.99 -3.62
C ARG A 27 4.99 -0.45 -2.98
N ILE A 28 5.20 0.87 -3.00
CA ILE A 28 6.34 1.50 -2.33
C ILE A 28 6.26 1.26 -0.83
N ALA A 29 5.07 1.41 -0.23
CA ALA A 29 4.86 1.16 1.19
C ALA A 29 5.15 -0.30 1.57
N ASP A 30 4.67 -1.26 0.77
CA ASP A 30 4.96 -2.69 0.98
C ASP A 30 6.46 -2.99 0.93
N HIS A 31 7.20 -2.41 -0.02
CA HIS A 31 8.66 -2.55 -0.07
C HIS A 31 9.35 -1.91 1.14
N ALA A 32 8.90 -0.74 1.59
CA ALA A 32 9.45 -0.08 2.77
C ALA A 32 9.26 -0.93 4.04
N VAL A 33 8.07 -1.53 4.21
CA VAL A 33 7.79 -2.46 5.33
C VAL A 33 8.70 -3.67 5.25
N ASN A 34 8.81 -4.30 4.07
CA ASN A 34 9.68 -5.46 3.88
C ASN A 34 11.15 -5.17 4.22
N ILE A 35 11.66 -3.99 3.89
CA ILE A 35 13.03 -3.56 4.24
C ILE A 35 13.15 -3.35 5.75
N ALA A 36 12.19 -2.66 6.38
CA ALA A 36 12.20 -2.41 7.82
C ALA A 36 12.18 -3.73 8.61
N GLU A 37 11.35 -4.70 8.21
CA GLU A 37 11.30 -6.03 8.82
C GLU A 37 12.64 -6.77 8.72
N LEU A 38 13.33 -6.66 7.58
CA LEU A 38 14.66 -7.25 7.40
C LEU A 38 15.70 -6.60 8.31
N VAL A 39 15.65 -5.27 8.48
CA VAL A 39 16.53 -4.55 9.41
C VAL A 39 16.28 -5.00 10.85
N ILE A 40 15.02 -5.12 11.26
CA ILE A 40 14.68 -5.61 12.61
C ILE A 40 15.21 -7.03 12.81
N PHE A 41 15.04 -7.92 11.82
CA PHE A 41 15.60 -9.26 11.88
C PHE A 41 17.13 -9.25 12.01
N MET A 42 17.81 -8.36 11.28
CA MET A 42 19.27 -8.25 11.33
C MET A 42 19.78 -7.78 12.69
N VAL A 43 19.06 -6.88 13.38
CA VAL A 43 19.47 -6.30 14.66
C VAL A 43 19.04 -7.17 15.84
N GLU A 44 17.80 -7.64 15.85
CA GLU A 44 17.19 -8.34 16.98
C GLU A 44 17.18 -9.87 16.83
N GLY A 45 17.54 -10.39 15.66
CA GLY A 45 17.43 -11.83 15.34
C GLY A 45 15.99 -12.36 15.28
N THR A 46 14.99 -11.46 15.38
CA THR A 46 13.57 -11.83 15.51
C THR A 46 12.84 -11.64 14.20
N ILE A 47 12.07 -12.66 13.79
CA ILE A 47 11.21 -12.58 12.61
C ILE A 47 9.92 -11.84 12.98
N VAL A 48 9.78 -10.60 12.49
CA VAL A 48 8.59 -9.76 12.74
C VAL A 48 7.43 -10.10 11.78
N ARG A 49 7.75 -10.66 10.61
CA ARG A 49 6.78 -11.09 9.62
C ARG A 49 5.76 -12.05 10.24
N HIS A 50 4.47 -11.80 10.04
CA HIS A 50 3.34 -12.63 10.52
C HIS A 50 3.11 -12.63 12.04
N ARG A 51 3.74 -11.71 12.80
CA ARG A 51 3.35 -11.51 14.20
C ARG A 51 1.93 -10.93 14.19
N LYS A 52 0.93 -11.71 14.65
CA LYS A 52 -0.45 -11.22 14.75
C LYS A 52 -0.43 -9.94 15.57
N GLN A 53 -0.91 -8.84 14.99
CA GLN A 53 -1.24 -7.66 15.78
C GLN A 53 -2.26 -8.12 16.82
N PRO A 54 -2.01 -7.92 18.13
CA PRO A 54 -3.07 -8.12 19.11
C PRO A 54 -4.19 -7.15 18.75
N VAL A 55 -5.37 -7.71 18.47
CA VAL A 55 -6.61 -6.97 18.27
C VAL A 55 -6.98 -6.17 19.51
#